data_AF-A0A2H9L0X6-F1
#
_entry.id   AF-A0A2H9L0X6-F1
#
_cell.length_a   1.000
_cell.length_b   1.000
_cell.length_c   1.000
_cell.angle_alpha   90.00
_cell.angle_beta   90.00
_cell.angle_gamma   90.00
#
_symmetry.space_group_name_H-M   'P 1'
#
loop_
_entity.id
_entity.type
_entity.pdbx_description
1 polymer ?
#
loop_
_entity_poly.entity_id
_entity_poly.type
_entity_poly.pdbx_seq_one_letter_code
_entity_poly.pdbx_strand_id
1 'polypeptide(L)'
;GGKKLIVIGDACIRVSDDPNALGWDIGIGSLGDVMPVRYGGVIAHEKTGQGYVYADGRFKIIAQDHLIFNGIMNFGFSGKLVNVFPNANSNVLAYVDMYGGKPTSPATYAIVESQGFLSGKTVYFAFDPSTTSRNMFLNVLLYVKGAKG
;
A
#
# COMPACT_ATOMS: atom_id res chain seq x y z
N GLY A 1 -18.96 -12.37 -8.55
CA GLY A 1 -18.66 -11.73 -7.26
C GLY A 1 -17.23 -11.21 -7.29
N GLY A 2 -17.01 -9.91 -7.09
CA GLY A 2 -15.67 -9.33 -7.16
C GLY A 2 -14.79 -9.81 -6.00
N LYS A 3 -13.61 -10.34 -6.31
CA LYS A 3 -12.62 -10.73 -5.31
C LYS A 3 -12.14 -9.49 -4.55
N LYS A 4 -11.78 -9.69 -3.29
CA LYS A 4 -11.45 -8.62 -2.35
C LYS A 4 -10.17 -9.00 -1.64
N LEU A 5 -9.21 -8.10 -1.60
CA LEU A 5 -7.89 -8.37 -1.03
C LEU A 5 -7.43 -7.17 -0.20
N ILE A 6 -6.87 -7.47 0.97
CA ILE A 6 -6.15 -6.50 1.79
C ILE A 6 -4.73 -7.04 1.91
N VAL A 7 -3.75 -6.21 1.59
CA VAL A 7 -2.33 -6.55 1.62
C VAL A 7 -1.63 -5.59 2.57
N ILE A 8 -0.83 -6.13 3.48
CA ILE A 8 -0.15 -5.37 4.52
C ILE A 8 1.34 -5.63 4.39
N GLY A 9 2.12 -4.55 4.29
CA GLY A 9 3.56 -4.56 4.25
C GLY A 9 4.13 -5.45 3.16
N ASP A 10 4.98 -6.38 3.57
CA ASP A 10 5.76 -7.28 2.71
C ASP A 10 5.16 -8.69 2.64
N ALA A 11 3.85 -8.83 2.91
CA ALA A 11 3.15 -10.09 2.79
C ALA A 11 3.36 -10.71 1.40
N CYS A 12 3.80 -11.96 1.36
CA CYS A 12 3.99 -12.74 0.12
C CYS A 12 5.08 -12.24 -0.86
N ILE A 13 6.00 -11.34 -0.46
CA ILE A 13 7.08 -10.91 -1.36
C ILE A 13 8.27 -11.87 -1.42
N ARG A 14 8.48 -12.68 -0.37
CA ARG A 14 9.71 -13.46 -0.20
C ARG A 14 9.67 -14.76 -1.00
N VAL A 15 10.79 -15.06 -1.64
CA VAL A 15 11.09 -16.33 -2.29
C VAL A 15 12.35 -16.86 -1.63
N SER A 16 12.23 -17.98 -0.92
CA SER A 16 13.29 -18.46 -0.02
C SER A 16 14.61 -18.74 -0.73
N ASP A 17 14.53 -19.23 -1.97
CA ASP A 17 15.68 -19.75 -2.71
C ASP A 17 16.23 -18.75 -3.74
N ASP A 18 15.56 -17.60 -3.91
CA ASP A 18 15.96 -16.58 -4.88
C ASP A 18 15.68 -15.15 -4.37
N PRO A 19 16.70 -14.41 -3.91
CA PRO A 19 16.54 -13.05 -3.41
C PRO A 19 16.26 -12.01 -4.52
N ASN A 20 16.36 -12.39 -5.79
CA ASN A 20 16.04 -11.57 -6.94
C ASN A 20 14.62 -11.81 -7.46
N ALA A 21 13.94 -12.86 -6.98
CA ALA A 21 12.55 -13.11 -7.30
C ALA A 21 11.62 -12.36 -6.35
N LEU A 22 10.51 -11.85 -6.91
CA LEU A 22 9.41 -11.28 -6.15
C LEU A 22 8.29 -12.31 -6.08
N GLY A 23 7.91 -12.75 -4.88
CA GLY A 23 6.88 -13.77 -4.68
C GLY A 23 5.52 -13.41 -5.28
N TRP A 24 5.23 -12.11 -5.44
CA TRP A 24 4.03 -11.65 -6.12
C TRP A 24 4.01 -11.99 -7.61
N ASP A 25 5.17 -12.12 -8.24
CA ASP A 25 5.30 -12.29 -9.70
C ASP A 25 5.53 -13.75 -10.10
N ILE A 26 5.44 -14.70 -9.16
CA ILE A 26 5.62 -16.13 -9.43
C ILE A 26 4.30 -16.77 -9.89
N GLY A 27 4.37 -17.51 -10.99
CA GLY A 27 3.29 -18.37 -11.47
C GLY A 27 2.33 -17.71 -12.49
N ILE A 28 1.35 -18.47 -12.95
CA ILE A 28 0.33 -18.00 -13.91
C ILE A 28 -0.84 -17.39 -13.13
N GLY A 29 -1.25 -16.17 -13.50
CA GLY A 29 -2.28 -15.43 -12.76
C GLY A 29 -1.78 -15.01 -11.39
N SER A 30 -0.64 -14.34 -11.37
CA SER A 30 0.16 -14.09 -10.18
C SER A 30 -0.55 -13.09 -9.26
N LEU A 31 -0.08 -12.99 -8.01
CA LEU A 31 -0.62 -11.99 -7.09
C LEU A 31 -0.30 -10.57 -7.58
N GLY A 32 0.79 -10.38 -8.31
CA GLY A 32 1.21 -9.12 -8.93
C GLY A 32 0.17 -8.53 -9.87
N ASP A 33 -0.58 -9.37 -10.58
CA ASP A 33 -1.66 -8.94 -11.50
C ASP A 33 -2.79 -8.17 -10.80
N VAL A 34 -2.96 -8.38 -9.49
CA VAL A 34 -4.01 -7.74 -8.67
C VAL A 34 -3.46 -6.72 -7.67
N MET A 35 -2.14 -6.55 -7.59
CA MET A 35 -1.51 -5.57 -6.71
C MET A 35 -1.65 -4.16 -7.30
N PRO A 36 -2.08 -3.17 -6.51
CA PRO A 36 -2.16 -1.79 -6.98
C PRO A 36 -0.79 -1.08 -7.01
N VAL A 37 0.28 -1.78 -6.62
CA VAL A 37 1.64 -1.24 -6.49
C VAL A 37 2.67 -2.22 -7.03
N ARG A 38 3.87 -1.72 -7.35
CA ARG A 38 5.10 -2.48 -7.56
C ARG A 38 6.01 -2.36 -6.35
N TYR A 39 6.64 -3.47 -5.96
CA TYR A 39 7.62 -3.48 -4.89
C TYR A 39 8.94 -2.83 -5.32
N GLY A 40 9.49 -1.94 -4.51
CA GLY A 40 10.73 -1.24 -4.83
C GLY A 40 12.00 -2.04 -4.57
N GLY A 41 11.95 -3.13 -3.80
CA GLY A 41 13.13 -3.92 -3.42
C GLY A 41 13.62 -4.91 -4.49
N VAL A 42 12.78 -5.22 -5.48
CA VAL A 42 13.08 -6.08 -6.62
C VAL A 42 12.45 -5.45 -7.86
N ILE A 43 13.25 -5.16 -8.89
CA ILE A 43 12.78 -4.59 -10.15
C ILE A 43 13.41 -5.40 -11.28
N ALA A 44 12.59 -5.85 -12.25
CA ALA A 44 13.07 -6.64 -13.40
C ALA A 44 13.94 -7.85 -12.99
N HIS A 45 13.57 -8.54 -11.91
CA HIS A 45 14.32 -9.66 -11.36
C HIS A 45 15.73 -9.29 -10.88
N GLU A 46 15.90 -8.07 -10.38
CA GLU A 46 17.13 -7.61 -9.74
C GLU A 46 16.82 -6.96 -8.39
N LYS A 47 17.54 -7.39 -7.35
CA LYS A 47 17.45 -6.77 -6.02
C LYS A 47 18.04 -5.37 -6.03
N THR A 48 17.26 -4.38 -5.59
CA THR A 48 17.65 -2.96 -5.62
C THR A 48 18.26 -2.45 -4.32
N GLY A 49 18.08 -3.19 -3.22
CA GLY A 49 18.40 -2.72 -1.86
C GLY A 49 17.44 -1.65 -1.31
N GLN A 50 16.44 -1.23 -2.09
CA GLN A 50 15.50 -0.17 -1.74
C GLN A 50 14.15 -0.71 -1.28
N GLY A 51 14.11 -1.89 -0.66
CA GLY A 51 12.85 -2.55 -0.30
C GLY A 51 12.06 -1.88 0.82
N TYR A 52 12.72 -1.07 1.63
CA TYR A 52 12.10 -0.42 2.78
C TYR A 52 12.67 0.99 2.98
N VAL A 53 11.86 1.86 3.56
CA VAL A 53 12.22 3.23 3.94
C VAL A 53 11.83 3.42 5.41
N TYR A 54 12.73 4.00 6.20
CA TYR A 54 12.34 4.55 7.49
C TYR A 54 11.81 5.96 7.24
N ALA A 55 10.53 6.19 7.53
CA ALA A 55 9.92 7.50 7.40
C ALA A 55 9.63 8.09 8.77
N ASP A 56 9.99 9.36 8.91
CA ASP A 56 9.65 10.18 10.06
C ASP A 56 9.07 11.49 9.52
N GLY A 57 7.78 11.74 9.78
CA GLY A 57 7.07 12.82 9.11
C GLY A 57 5.57 12.84 9.38
N ARG A 58 4.80 13.37 8.43
CA ARG A 58 3.34 13.49 8.56
C ARG A 58 2.63 12.53 7.61
N PHE A 59 1.76 11.69 8.15
CA PHE A 59 0.81 10.91 7.37
C PHE A 59 -0.23 11.86 6.77
N LYS A 60 -0.27 11.91 5.44
CA LYS A 60 -1.17 12.77 4.66
C LYS A 60 -2.16 11.92 3.88
N ILE A 61 -3.43 12.11 4.21
CA ILE A 61 -4.58 11.60 3.48
C ILE A 61 -4.88 12.57 2.34
N ILE A 62 -4.91 12.06 1.11
CA ILE A 62 -5.28 12.86 -0.08
C ILE A 62 -6.71 12.58 -0.55
N ALA A 63 -7.24 11.42 -0.20
CA ALA A 63 -8.62 11.04 -0.48
C ALA A 63 -9.47 11.16 0.80
N GLN A 64 -9.60 12.37 1.36
CA GLN A 64 -10.22 12.60 2.68
C GLN A 64 -11.66 12.06 2.77
N ASP A 65 -12.41 12.09 1.68
CA ASP A 65 -13.80 11.60 1.60
C ASP A 65 -13.89 10.06 1.43
N HIS A 66 -12.76 9.36 1.35
CA HIS A 66 -12.75 7.91 1.21
C HIS A 66 -13.20 7.23 2.51
N LEU A 67 -14.10 6.24 2.41
CA LEU A 67 -14.74 5.59 3.56
C LEU A 67 -13.76 5.02 4.60
N ILE A 68 -12.55 4.63 4.17
CA ILE A 68 -11.52 4.10 5.07
C ILE A 68 -11.00 5.15 6.07
N PHE A 69 -11.18 6.44 5.76
CA PHE A 69 -10.72 7.57 6.58
C PHE A 69 -11.85 8.24 7.36
N ASN A 70 -13.04 7.64 7.46
CA ASN A 70 -14.11 8.19 8.29
C ASN A 70 -13.63 8.39 9.74
N GLY A 71 -13.65 9.63 10.21
CA GLY A 71 -13.15 10.03 11.54
C GLY A 71 -11.61 10.04 11.68
N ILE A 72 -10.86 9.97 10.58
CA ILE A 72 -9.39 9.94 10.58
C ILE A 72 -8.84 11.21 9.94
N MET A 73 -7.97 11.89 10.67
CA MET A 73 -7.25 13.08 10.20
C MET A 73 -5.77 12.78 9.99
N ASN A 74 -5.07 13.71 9.33
CA ASN A 74 -3.61 13.63 9.17
C ASN A 74 -2.88 13.65 10.54
N PHE A 75 -1.99 12.69 10.76
CA PHE A 75 -1.26 12.48 12.03
C PHE A 75 0.26 12.38 11.81
N GLY A 76 1.05 12.46 12.87
CA GLY A 76 2.50 12.22 12.82
C GLY A 76 2.82 10.74 12.68
N PHE A 77 3.73 10.38 11.79
CA PHE A 77 4.13 9.00 11.53
C PHE A 77 5.65 8.87 11.69
N SER A 78 6.07 7.87 12.45
CA SER A 78 7.47 7.46 12.54
C SER A 78 7.54 5.94 12.49
N GLY A 79 8.25 5.40 11.50
CA GLY A 79 8.35 3.96 11.36
C GLY A 79 8.84 3.47 10.00
N LYS A 80 8.96 2.16 9.90
CA LYS A 80 9.39 1.47 8.68
C LYS A 80 8.20 1.26 7.74
N LEU A 81 8.38 1.65 6.48
CA LEU A 81 7.46 1.38 5.38
C LEU A 81 8.12 0.47 4.35
N VAL A 82 7.31 -0.33 3.68
CA VAL A 82 7.69 -1.01 2.44
C VAL A 82 7.74 0.04 1.33
N ASN A 83 8.85 0.09 0.62
CA ASN A 83 8.99 1.00 -0.50
C ASN A 83 8.23 0.42 -1.70
N VAL A 84 7.24 1.16 -2.19
CA VAL A 84 6.39 0.73 -3.29
C VAL A 84 6.07 1.88 -4.23
N PHE A 85 5.74 1.55 -5.47
CA PHE A 85 5.35 2.50 -6.51
C PHE A 85 3.95 2.18 -7.01
N PRO A 86 2.99 3.12 -7.00
CA PRO A 86 1.65 2.92 -7.52
C PRO A 86 1.67 2.53 -9.00
N ASN A 87 0.76 1.62 -9.38
CA ASN A 87 0.53 1.25 -10.77
C ASN A 87 -0.33 2.30 -11.49
N ALA A 88 -0.30 2.33 -12.83
CA ALA A 88 -1.06 3.32 -13.61
C ALA A 88 -2.57 3.31 -13.32
N ASN A 89 -3.14 2.15 -13.00
CA ASN A 89 -4.57 1.98 -12.71
C ASN A 89 -4.86 1.89 -11.20
N SER A 90 -4.16 2.69 -10.41
CA SER A 90 -4.30 2.73 -8.94
C SER A 90 -4.68 4.11 -8.43
N ASN A 91 -5.35 4.13 -7.29
CA ASN A 91 -5.67 5.32 -6.53
C ASN A 91 -4.75 5.38 -5.32
N VAL A 92 -3.90 6.39 -5.25
CA VAL A 92 -3.16 6.70 -4.02
C VAL A 92 -4.14 7.35 -3.04
N LEU A 93 -4.25 6.80 -1.85
CA LEU A 93 -5.18 7.28 -0.81
C LEU A 93 -4.46 8.10 0.26
N ALA A 94 -3.23 7.70 0.60
CA ALA A 94 -2.39 8.39 1.56
C ALA A 94 -0.90 8.15 1.33
N TYR A 95 -0.06 9.07 1.82
CA TYR A 95 1.40 9.00 1.78
C TYR A 95 2.01 9.57 3.06
N VAL A 96 3.29 9.27 3.33
CA VAL A 96 4.06 9.91 4.40
C VAL A 96 4.93 11.01 3.81
N ASP A 97 4.67 12.24 4.27
CA ASP A 97 5.45 13.43 3.92
C ASP A 97 6.60 13.62 4.92
N MET A 98 7.81 13.29 4.48
CA MET A 98 9.02 13.31 5.31
C MET A 98 9.69 14.70 5.37
N TYR A 99 9.36 15.62 4.45
CA TYR A 99 10.11 16.89 4.28
C TYR A 99 9.24 18.15 4.12
N GLY A 100 7.99 18.12 4.60
CA GLY A 100 7.19 19.33 4.74
C GLY A 100 6.52 19.84 3.46
N GLY A 101 6.09 18.95 2.56
CA GLY A 101 5.04 19.28 1.59
C GLY A 101 5.48 19.89 0.28
N LYS A 102 6.76 19.77 -0.12
CA LYS A 102 7.15 20.08 -1.49
C LYS A 102 6.69 18.96 -2.44
N PRO A 103 6.14 19.27 -3.62
CA PRO A 103 5.75 18.25 -4.61
C PRO A 103 6.90 17.33 -5.06
N THR A 104 8.15 17.76 -4.85
CA THR A 104 9.38 17.03 -5.17
C THR A 104 10.01 16.34 -3.96
N SER A 105 9.41 16.45 -2.78
CA SER A 105 9.90 15.75 -1.59
C SER A 105 9.75 14.24 -1.79
N PRO A 106 10.73 13.42 -1.40
CA PRO A 106 10.56 11.97 -1.37
C PRO A 106 9.34 11.65 -0.51
N ALA A 107 8.24 11.23 -1.14
CA ALA A 107 7.03 10.79 -0.48
C ALA A 107 6.98 9.28 -0.60
N THR A 108 6.82 8.59 0.52
CA THR A 108 6.62 7.15 0.52
C THR A 108 5.13 6.88 0.53
N TYR A 109 4.63 6.23 -0.51
CA TYR A 109 3.22 5.87 -0.62
C TYR A 109 2.83 4.93 0.52
N ALA A 110 1.74 5.26 1.22
CA ALA A 110 1.37 4.57 2.45
C ALA A 110 0.14 3.68 2.26
N ILE A 111 -0.86 4.17 1.54
CA ILE A 111 -2.08 3.42 1.23
C ILE A 111 -2.43 3.62 -0.24
N VAL A 112 -2.61 2.52 -0.96
CA VAL A 112 -2.95 2.51 -2.39
C VAL A 112 -4.05 1.50 -2.65
N GLU A 113 -4.99 1.84 -3.52
CA GLU A 113 -6.11 0.99 -3.92
C GLU A 113 -6.13 0.75 -5.44
N SER A 114 -6.58 -0.43 -5.89
CA SER A 114 -6.87 -0.70 -7.30
C SER A 114 -8.12 0.03 -7.81
N GLN A 115 -8.11 0.58 -9.03
CA GLN A 115 -9.30 1.21 -9.65
C GLN A 115 -10.44 0.22 -10.03
N GLY A 116 -10.24 -1.08 -9.85
CA GLY A 116 -11.33 -2.07 -9.80
C GLY A 116 -12.03 -2.40 -11.11
N PHE A 117 -11.47 -2.06 -12.28
CA PHE A 117 -12.18 -2.19 -13.57
C PHE A 117 -12.48 -3.65 -13.99
N LEU A 118 -11.68 -4.64 -13.57
CA LEU A 118 -11.90 -6.07 -13.95
C LEU A 118 -11.53 -7.10 -12.86
N SER A 119 -10.66 -6.80 -11.89
CA SER A 119 -10.01 -7.81 -11.03
C SER A 119 -10.50 -7.88 -9.57
N GLY A 120 -11.49 -7.08 -9.19
CA GLY A 120 -11.89 -6.95 -7.78
C GLY A 120 -11.20 -5.78 -7.09
N LYS A 121 -11.37 -5.66 -5.77
CA LYS A 121 -10.82 -4.54 -4.98
C LYS A 121 -9.64 -4.99 -4.14
N THR A 122 -8.46 -4.40 -4.39
CA THR A 122 -7.27 -4.58 -3.56
C THR A 122 -6.93 -3.27 -2.85
N VAL A 123 -6.80 -3.32 -1.53
CA VAL A 123 -6.25 -2.22 -0.72
C VAL A 123 -4.89 -2.65 -0.18
N TYR A 124 -3.85 -1.88 -0.48
CA TYR A 124 -2.47 -2.11 -0.05
C TYR A 124 -2.07 -1.09 1.03
N PHE A 125 -1.46 -1.59 2.11
CA PHE A 125 -0.83 -0.79 3.16
C PHE A 125 0.68 -1.04 3.14
N ALA A 126 1.50 0.02 3.03
CA ALA A 126 2.95 -0.09 3.10
C ALA A 126 3.49 -0.31 4.52
N PHE A 127 2.61 -0.26 5.53
CA PHE A 127 2.89 -0.39 6.95
C PHE A 127 1.79 -1.25 7.60
N ASP A 128 1.96 -1.64 8.86
CA ASP A 128 0.92 -2.32 9.62
C ASP A 128 -0.12 -1.31 10.14
N PRO A 129 -1.36 -1.28 9.58
CA PRO A 129 -2.37 -0.31 10.00
C PRO A 129 -2.87 -0.54 11.43
N SER A 130 -2.73 -1.75 11.98
CA SER A 130 -3.21 -2.09 13.33
C SER A 130 -2.43 -1.37 14.43
N THR A 131 -1.16 -1.06 14.17
CA THR A 131 -0.28 -0.32 15.08
C THR A 131 -0.45 1.19 14.99
N THR A 132 -1.10 1.68 13.93
CA THR A 132 -1.24 3.11 13.64
C THR A 132 -2.65 3.62 13.98
N SER A 133 -3.70 2.90 13.56
CA SER A 133 -5.08 3.27 13.85
C SER A 133 -6.01 2.06 13.72
N ARG A 134 -6.54 1.60 14.85
CA ARG A 134 -7.56 0.53 14.89
C ARG A 134 -8.79 0.88 14.06
N ASN A 135 -9.22 2.14 14.10
CA ASN A 135 -10.39 2.60 13.35
C ASN A 135 -10.15 2.56 11.84
N MET A 136 -8.94 2.88 11.37
CA MET A 136 -8.58 2.76 9.97
C MET A 136 -8.75 1.32 9.48
N PHE A 137 -8.20 0.37 10.23
CA PHE A 137 -8.31 -1.04 9.88
C PHE A 137 -9.76 -1.53 9.87
N LEU A 138 -10.57 -1.13 10.85
CA LEU A 138 -12.01 -1.44 10.87
C LEU A 138 -12.76 -0.84 9.68
N ASN A 139 -12.51 0.43 9.36
CA ASN A 139 -13.14 1.09 8.22
C ASN A 139 -12.80 0.39 6.90
N VAL A 140 -11.56 -0.11 6.75
CA VAL A 140 -11.13 -0.90 5.59
C VAL A 140 -11.90 -2.20 5.49
N LEU A 141 -12.07 -2.92 6.60
CA LEU A 141 -12.88 -4.15 6.61
C LEU A 141 -14.33 -3.89 6.21
N LEU A 142 -14.93 -2.80 6.70
CA LEU A 142 -16.29 -2.39 6.31
C LEU A 142 -16.37 -2.01 4.83
N TYR A 143 -15.43 -1.18 4.38
CA TYR A 143 -15.30 -0.73 3.00
C TYR A 143 -15.18 -1.91 2.04
N VAL A 144 -14.26 -2.83 2.34
CA VAL A 144 -14.04 -4.03 1.53
C VAL A 144 -15.26 -4.94 1.59
N LYS A 145 -15.92 -5.12 2.74
CA LYS A 145 -17.20 -5.86 2.84
C LYS A 145 -18.28 -5.26 1.94
N GLY A 146 -18.24 -3.95 1.67
CA GLY A 146 -19.30 -3.21 0.98
C GLY A 146 -20.37 -2.71 1.95
N ALA A 147 -20.06 -2.70 3.25
CA ALA A 147 -20.89 -2.03 4.24
C ALA A 147 -20.64 -0.52 4.11
N LYS A 148 -21.70 0.28 4.06
CA LYS A 148 -21.58 1.73 4.24
C LYS A 148 -21.27 1.95 5.73
N GLY A 149 -20.12 2.56 6.00
CA GLY A 149 -19.74 3.00 7.34
C GLY A 149 -20.60 4.17 7.82
#